data_AF-A0A5D3CWF0-F1
#
_entry.id   AF-A0A5D3CWF0-F1
#
_cell.length_a   1.000
_cell.length_b   1.000
_cell.length_c   1.000
_cell.angle_alpha   90.00
_cell.angle_beta   90.00
_cell.angle_gamma   90.00
#
_symmetry.space_group_name_H-M   'P 1'
#
loop_
_entity.id
_entity.type
_entity.pdbx_description
1 polymer ?
#
loop_
_entity_poly.entity_id
_entity_poly.type
_entity_poly.pdbx_seq_one_letter_code
_entity_poly.pdbx_strand_id
1 'polypeptide(L)'
;MGVAAFPRPAIPPRAYPPSPYGSGNDIASIARMQPHTEDPNEVFKRNAINKLVEMVHNDIVGLRKTREAEMEGLFSAQGVLRQREEDLNKGLKEMQDEKEALEQQLQMVLMNSDVLEAWLRENEGKISSDFNADDAFECVDVLSKQVLECTASDLAIEDAIYSLDKAVQDGAIQFDQYLRNVRLLSREQFFHRATAAKVRASQLQAQVANMASRISQYSNG
;
A
#
# COMPACT_ATOMS: atom_id res chain seq x y z
N MET A 1 -19.05 -6.22 -41.71
CA MET A 1 -20.23 -5.46 -42.14
C MET A 1 -20.40 -4.30 -41.16
N GLY A 2 -20.38 -3.02 -41.48
CA GLY A 2 -20.07 -2.23 -42.67
C GLY A 2 -19.85 -0.80 -42.15
N VAL A 3 -18.82 -0.11 -42.63
CA VAL A 3 -18.44 1.24 -42.17
C VAL A 3 -19.13 2.26 -43.09
N ALA A 4 -19.96 3.15 -42.53
CA ALA A 4 -20.65 4.18 -43.29
C ALA A 4 -19.77 5.44 -43.42
N ALA A 5 -19.42 5.78 -44.66
CA ALA A 5 -18.70 7.00 -45.04
C ALA A 5 -19.67 8.04 -45.58
N PHE A 6 -19.54 9.30 -45.15
CA PHE A 6 -20.30 10.44 -45.67
C PHE A 6 -19.51 11.18 -46.77
N PRO A 7 -20.16 11.67 -47.84
CA PRO A 7 -19.49 12.24 -49.00
C PRO A 7 -19.13 13.73 -48.78
N ARG A 8 -17.98 14.17 -49.30
CA ARG A 8 -17.65 15.60 -49.43
C ARG A 8 -17.65 16.02 -50.91
N PRO A 9 -18.17 17.21 -51.25
CA PRO A 9 -18.43 17.64 -52.63
C PRO A 9 -17.16 18.11 -53.38
N ALA A 10 -17.15 17.86 -54.68
CA ALA A 10 -16.10 18.26 -55.63
C ALA A 10 -16.22 19.75 -56.02
N ILE A 11 -15.08 20.43 -56.12
CA ILE A 11 -14.98 21.85 -56.53
C ILE A 11 -14.65 21.91 -58.03
N PRO A 12 -15.44 22.65 -58.85
CA PRO A 12 -15.25 22.74 -60.31
C PRO A 12 -14.11 23.71 -60.72
N PRO A 13 -13.59 23.59 -61.96
CA PRO A 13 -12.43 24.35 -62.42
C PRO A 13 -12.79 25.80 -62.74
N ARG A 14 -11.94 26.75 -62.31
CA ARG A 14 -12.11 28.18 -62.58
C ARG A 14 -11.32 28.58 -63.82
N ALA A 15 -12.05 28.81 -64.92
CA ALA A 15 -11.57 29.50 -66.10
C ALA A 15 -11.58 31.02 -65.87
N TYR A 16 -10.50 31.71 -66.23
CA TYR A 16 -10.47 33.18 -66.31
C TYR A 16 -10.65 33.64 -67.78
N PRO A 17 -11.31 34.80 -68.01
CA PRO A 17 -11.72 35.28 -69.33
C PRO A 17 -10.60 36.00 -70.12
N PRO A 18 -10.73 36.16 -71.46
CA PRO A 18 -9.73 36.77 -72.32
C PRO A 18 -9.95 38.28 -72.51
N SER A 19 -8.89 39.03 -72.80
CA SER A 19 -8.95 40.44 -73.23
C SER A 19 -7.60 40.93 -73.78
N PRO A 20 -7.55 41.99 -74.63
CA PRO A 20 -8.23 42.12 -75.92
C PRO A 20 -7.32 42.89 -76.92
N TYR A 21 -6.43 42.21 -77.65
CA TYR A 21 -5.77 42.71 -78.86
C TYR A 21 -5.44 41.46 -79.70
N GLY A 22 -6.24 41.10 -80.71
CA GLY A 22 -6.08 41.55 -82.11
C GLY A 22 -4.92 40.78 -82.76
N SER A 23 -5.10 39.54 -83.23
CA SER A 23 -5.47 39.15 -84.60
C SER A 23 -4.74 39.91 -85.72
N GLY A 24 -3.97 39.18 -86.55
CA GLY A 24 -3.41 39.73 -87.79
C GLY A 24 -2.22 38.94 -88.34
N ASN A 25 -2.52 37.88 -89.08
CA ASN A 25 -1.64 37.17 -90.00
C ASN A 25 -1.31 38.09 -91.19
N ASP A 26 -0.04 38.20 -91.61
CA ASP A 26 0.37 38.14 -93.04
C ASP A 26 1.85 38.48 -93.32
N ILE A 27 2.45 37.56 -94.07
CA ILE A 27 3.40 37.73 -95.19
C ILE A 27 4.88 38.07 -94.89
N ALA A 28 5.70 37.12 -95.32
CA ALA A 28 7.13 37.21 -95.53
C ALA A 28 7.56 38.35 -96.46
N SER A 29 8.62 39.07 -96.10
CA SER A 29 9.84 39.19 -96.92
C SER A 29 10.86 40.15 -96.29
N ILE A 30 11.99 39.56 -95.90
CA ILE A 30 13.36 40.03 -96.17
C ILE A 30 13.59 41.55 -96.11
N ALA A 31 14.08 42.04 -94.97
CA ALA A 31 15.05 43.14 -94.97
C ALA A 31 15.84 43.19 -93.65
N ARG A 32 17.17 43.13 -93.79
CA ARG A 32 18.19 43.65 -92.88
C ARG A 32 18.36 42.96 -91.52
N MET A 33 19.33 42.03 -91.51
CA MET A 33 20.36 42.04 -90.46
C MET A 33 20.85 43.48 -90.26
N GLN A 34 20.62 44.04 -89.08
CA GLN A 34 21.54 44.99 -88.47
C GLN A 34 21.75 44.60 -87.00
N PRO A 35 23.00 44.38 -86.57
CA PRO A 35 23.31 44.17 -85.17
C PRO A 35 23.12 45.51 -84.46
N HIS A 36 22.04 45.68 -83.70
CA HIS A 36 22.05 46.68 -82.66
C HIS A 36 23.02 46.18 -81.61
N THR A 37 24.25 46.68 -81.67
CA THR A 37 25.14 46.69 -80.52
C THR A 37 24.37 47.40 -79.41
N GLU A 38 23.80 46.64 -78.48
CA GLU A 38 23.40 47.19 -77.19
C GLU A 38 24.57 48.02 -76.68
N ASP A 39 24.33 49.24 -76.18
CA ASP A 39 25.40 50.06 -75.62
C ASP A 39 26.14 49.20 -74.59
N PRO A 40 27.45 48.91 -74.78
CA PRO A 40 28.20 48.03 -73.88
C PRO A 40 28.07 48.44 -72.41
N ASN A 41 27.83 49.74 -72.16
CA ASN A 41 27.60 50.29 -70.84
C ASN A 41 26.25 49.89 -70.23
N GLU A 42 25.17 49.78 -71.02
CA GLU A 42 23.85 49.33 -70.55
C GLU A 42 23.81 47.84 -70.24
N VAL A 43 24.47 47.02 -71.08
CA VAL A 43 24.64 45.58 -70.84
C VAL A 43 25.47 45.35 -69.59
N PHE A 44 26.55 46.11 -69.40
CA PHE A 44 27.38 46.04 -68.19
C PHE A 44 26.57 46.42 -66.94
N LYS A 45 25.82 47.53 -66.97
CA LYS A 45 24.94 47.95 -65.86
C LYS A 45 23.89 46.90 -65.54
N ARG A 46 23.25 46.32 -66.55
CA ARG A 46 22.24 45.26 -66.38
C ARG A 46 22.85 44.00 -65.74
N ASN A 47 24.03 43.57 -66.19
CA ASN A 47 24.73 42.43 -65.60
C ASN A 47 25.22 42.71 -64.17
N ALA A 48 25.70 43.94 -63.90
CA ALA A 48 26.09 44.35 -62.55
C ALA A 48 24.88 44.39 -61.60
N ILE A 49 23.73 44.91 -62.06
CA ILE A 49 22.47 44.92 -61.31
C ILE A 49 22.00 43.48 -61.06
N ASN A 50 21.99 42.62 -62.08
CA ASN A 50 21.61 41.21 -61.93
C ASN A 50 22.49 40.50 -60.90
N LYS A 51 23.81 40.72 -60.94
CA LYS A 51 24.75 40.14 -59.98
C LYS A 51 24.51 40.66 -58.56
N LEU A 52 24.23 41.95 -58.39
CA LEU A 52 23.87 42.52 -57.08
C LEU A 52 22.56 41.94 -56.56
N VAL A 53 21.55 41.81 -57.42
CA VAL A 53 20.27 41.20 -57.06
C VAL A 53 20.45 39.73 -56.67
N GLU A 54 21.26 38.97 -57.40
CA GLU A 54 21.58 37.58 -57.08
C GLU A 54 22.32 37.45 -55.75
N MET A 55 23.34 38.29 -55.49
CA MET A 55 24.06 38.31 -54.21
C MET A 55 23.11 38.64 -53.05
N VAL A 56 22.31 39.71 -53.17
CA VAL A 56 21.34 40.09 -52.14
C VAL A 56 20.29 39.00 -51.92
N HIS A 57 19.82 38.35 -52.99
CA HIS A 57 18.89 37.23 -52.87
C HIS A 57 19.51 36.07 -52.10
N ASN A 58 20.74 35.68 -52.43
CA ASN A 58 21.46 34.61 -51.74
C ASN A 58 21.72 34.97 -50.27
N ASP A 59 22.06 36.22 -49.96
CA ASP A 59 22.24 36.71 -48.58
C ASP A 59 20.92 36.67 -47.79
N ILE A 60 19.81 37.10 -48.38
CA ILE A 60 18.48 37.02 -47.75
C ILE A 60 18.09 35.57 -47.47
N VAL A 61 18.33 34.67 -48.42
CA VAL A 61 18.06 33.24 -48.26
C VAL A 61 18.94 32.64 -47.15
N GLY A 62 20.23 33.00 -47.13
CA GLY A 62 21.18 32.58 -46.08
C GLY A 62 20.75 33.05 -44.69
N LEU A 63 20.45 34.34 -44.53
CA LEU A 63 19.99 34.93 -43.27
C LEU A 63 18.66 34.31 -42.80
N ARG A 64 17.73 34.05 -43.72
CA ARG A 64 16.46 33.39 -43.41
C ARG A 64 16.69 31.98 -42.89
N LYS A 65 17.54 31.20 -43.56
CA LYS A 65 17.89 29.83 -43.14
C LYS A 65 18.55 29.80 -41.76
N THR A 66 19.49 30.72 -41.49
CA THR A 66 20.13 30.81 -40.16
C THR A 66 19.11 31.14 -39.08
N ARG A 67 18.23 32.12 -39.33
CA ARG A 67 17.16 32.48 -38.38
C ARG A 67 16.20 31.33 -38.13
N GLU A 68 15.80 30.61 -39.17
CA GLU A 68 14.94 29.43 -39.04
C GLU A 68 15.59 28.36 -38.17
N ALA A 69 16.88 28.07 -38.37
CA ALA A 69 17.63 27.12 -37.55
C ALA A 69 17.77 27.59 -36.08
N GLU A 70 18.03 28.87 -35.85
CA GLU A 70 18.07 29.45 -34.50
C GLU A 70 16.70 29.34 -33.81
N MET A 71 15.62 29.63 -34.55
CA MET A 71 14.26 29.56 -34.05
C MET A 71 13.87 28.11 -33.69
N GLU A 72 14.21 27.14 -34.54
CA GLU A 72 14.03 25.71 -34.25
C GLU A 72 14.83 25.28 -33.01
N GLY A 73 16.07 25.74 -32.87
CA GLY A 73 16.90 25.50 -31.68
C GLY A 73 16.28 26.06 -30.40
N LEU A 74 15.75 27.28 -30.44
CA LEU A 74 15.07 27.91 -29.31
C LEU A 74 13.78 27.17 -28.94
N PHE A 75 12.97 26.75 -29.91
CA PHE A 75 11.77 25.97 -29.64
C PHE A 75 12.07 24.59 -29.06
N SER A 76 13.12 23.92 -29.54
CA SER A 76 13.59 22.66 -28.97
C SER A 76 14.03 22.84 -27.51
N ALA A 77 14.85 23.86 -27.23
CA ALA A 77 15.29 24.18 -25.87
C ALA A 77 14.10 24.51 -24.94
N GLN A 78 13.12 25.30 -25.42
CA GLN A 78 11.91 25.60 -24.68
C GLN A 78 11.10 24.34 -24.35
N GLY A 79 10.99 23.41 -25.30
CA GLY A 79 10.32 22.12 -25.09
C GLY A 79 10.99 21.31 -23.98
N VAL A 80 12.31 21.20 -24.01
CA VAL A 80 13.08 20.49 -22.97
C VAL A 80 12.93 21.17 -21.60
N LEU A 81 12.97 22.50 -21.54
CA LEU A 81 12.81 23.23 -20.28
C LEU A 81 11.42 23.04 -19.68
N ARG A 82 10.36 23.07 -20.48
CA ARG A 82 9.00 22.78 -20.01
C ARG A 82 8.86 21.36 -19.48
N GLN A 83 9.40 20.38 -20.19
CA GLN A 83 9.38 19.00 -19.73
C GLN A 83 10.09 18.84 -18.38
N ARG A 84 11.26 19.47 -18.22
CA ARG A 84 11.99 19.45 -16.95
C ARG A 84 11.24 20.16 -15.82
N GLU A 85 10.57 21.27 -16.13
CA GLU A 85 9.72 21.97 -15.16
C GLU A 85 8.58 21.06 -14.67
N GLU A 86 7.91 20.36 -15.59
CA GLU A 86 6.88 19.38 -15.25
C GLU A 86 7.42 18.23 -14.39
N ASP A 87 8.57 17.66 -14.76
CA ASP A 87 9.23 16.60 -14.02
C ASP A 87 9.64 17.05 -12.60
N LEU A 88 10.19 18.27 -12.46
CA LEU A 88 10.56 18.84 -11.17
C LEU A 88 9.35 19.13 -10.29
N ASN A 89 8.27 19.68 -10.86
CA ASN A 89 7.04 19.93 -10.12
C ASN A 89 6.40 18.62 -9.64
N LYS A 90 6.42 17.58 -10.48
CA LYS A 90 5.98 16.24 -10.08
C LYS A 90 6.83 15.69 -8.94
N GLY A 91 8.16 15.71 -9.07
CA GLY A 91 9.07 15.23 -8.04
C GLY A 91 8.92 16.00 -6.72
N LEU A 92 8.72 17.33 -6.78
CA LEU A 92 8.48 18.15 -5.60
C LEU A 92 7.19 17.74 -4.88
N LYS A 93 6.12 17.49 -5.64
CA LYS A 93 4.85 17.02 -5.06
C LYS A 93 5.02 15.64 -4.40
N GLU A 94 5.66 14.70 -5.08
CA GLU A 94 5.92 13.36 -4.53
C GLU A 94 6.73 13.42 -3.23
N MET A 95 7.77 14.25 -3.18
CA MET A 95 8.55 14.46 -1.94
C MET A 95 7.73 15.09 -0.81
N GLN A 96 6.83 16.03 -1.13
CA GLN A 96 5.97 16.65 -0.13
C GLN A 96 4.96 15.63 0.44
N ASP A 97 4.34 14.84 -0.43
CA ASP A 97 3.40 13.78 -0.02
C ASP A 97 4.13 12.73 0.84
N GLU A 98 5.37 12.35 0.48
CA GLU A 98 6.20 11.42 1.26
C GLU A 98 6.59 12.01 2.63
N LYS A 99 6.97 13.29 2.67
CA LYS A 99 7.27 13.99 3.93
C LYS A 99 6.08 13.96 4.88
N GLU A 100 4.89 14.29 4.39
CA GLU A 100 3.67 14.28 5.20
C GLU A 100 3.32 12.87 5.69
N ALA A 101 3.50 11.85 4.85
CA ALA A 101 3.31 10.46 5.24
C ALA A 101 4.30 10.01 6.34
N LEU A 102 5.57 10.40 6.22
CA LEU A 102 6.60 10.10 7.23
C LEU A 102 6.33 10.82 8.56
N GLU A 103 5.87 12.08 8.51
CA GLU A 103 5.47 12.84 9.70
C GLU A 103 4.31 12.14 10.44
N GLN A 104 3.32 11.63 9.71
CA GLN A 104 2.22 10.86 10.29
C GLN A 104 2.69 9.54 10.91
N GLN A 105 3.58 8.82 10.22
CA GLN A 105 4.16 7.57 10.75
C GLN A 105 4.98 7.84 12.01
N LEU A 106 5.78 8.90 12.03
CA LEU A 106 6.56 9.31 13.18
C LEU A 106 5.64 9.61 14.38
N GLN A 107 4.58 10.38 14.16
CA GLN A 107 3.61 10.69 15.21
C GLN A 107 2.97 9.41 15.80
N MET A 108 2.60 8.46 14.94
CA MET A 108 2.03 7.17 15.37
C MET A 108 3.04 6.37 16.20
N VAL A 109 4.30 6.29 15.76
CA VAL A 109 5.35 5.55 16.49
C VAL A 109 5.62 6.19 17.85
N LEU A 110 5.70 7.52 17.92
CA LEU A 110 5.90 8.24 19.19
C LEU A 110 4.74 7.99 20.16
N MET A 111 3.49 8.11 19.69
CA MET A 111 2.33 7.87 20.53
C MET A 111 2.28 6.42 21.04
N ASN A 112 2.62 5.45 20.18
CA ASN A 112 2.70 4.04 20.60
C ASN A 112 3.85 3.81 21.59
N SER A 113 4.99 4.47 21.41
CA SER A 113 6.11 4.42 22.35
C SER A 113 5.69 4.93 23.72
N ASP A 114 5.01 6.08 23.78
CA ASP A 114 4.52 6.66 25.04
C ASP A 114 3.56 5.71 25.76
N VAL A 115 2.65 5.06 25.02
CA VAL A 115 1.73 4.05 25.58
C VAL A 115 2.49 2.85 26.14
N LEU A 116 3.49 2.33 25.41
CA LEU A 116 4.29 1.20 25.84
C LEU A 116 5.17 1.55 27.04
N GLU A 117 5.78 2.74 27.07
CA GLU A 117 6.57 3.21 28.20
C GLU A 117 5.71 3.42 29.45
N ALA A 118 4.51 3.97 29.30
CA ALA A 118 3.56 4.10 30.41
C ALA A 118 3.18 2.72 30.96
N TRP A 119 2.88 1.76 30.08
CA TRP A 119 2.56 0.38 30.46
C TRP A 119 3.74 -0.31 31.17
N LEU A 120 4.96 -0.16 30.64
CA LEU A 120 6.18 -0.71 31.25
C LEU A 120 6.40 -0.11 32.64
N ARG A 121 6.33 1.21 32.78
CA ARG A 121 6.51 1.89 34.07
C ARG A 121 5.48 1.45 35.10
N GLU A 122 4.25 1.16 34.67
CA GLU A 122 3.21 0.63 35.55
C GLU A 122 3.43 -0.85 35.92
N ASN A 123 4.10 -1.62 35.05
CA ASN A 123 4.22 -3.07 35.18
C ASN A 123 5.58 -3.55 35.71
N GLU A 124 6.64 -2.73 35.64
CA GLU A 124 8.04 -3.04 35.98
C GLU A 124 8.32 -3.40 37.46
N GLY A 125 7.29 -3.46 38.30
CA GLY A 125 7.39 -3.93 39.69
C GLY A 125 6.24 -4.81 40.14
N LYS A 126 5.33 -5.20 39.24
CA LYS A 126 4.14 -6.00 39.60
C LYS A 126 4.46 -7.49 39.79
N ILE A 127 5.57 -7.96 39.24
CA ILE A 127 6.03 -9.34 39.41
C ILE A 127 7.13 -9.32 40.47
N SER A 128 6.77 -9.76 41.69
CA SER A 128 7.76 -10.02 42.75
C SER A 128 8.71 -11.13 42.30
N SER A 129 10.00 -11.03 42.65
CA SER A 129 10.99 -12.08 42.36
C SER A 129 10.64 -13.43 42.99
N ASP A 130 9.78 -13.42 44.02
CA ASP A 130 9.34 -14.61 44.76
C ASP A 130 7.97 -15.15 44.25
N PHE A 131 7.57 -14.79 43.03
CA PHE A 131 6.32 -15.26 42.45
C PHE A 131 6.36 -16.77 42.18
N ASN A 132 5.52 -17.52 42.89
CA ASN A 132 5.24 -18.92 42.54
C ASN A 132 4.23 -18.95 41.39
N ALA A 133 4.55 -19.67 40.31
CA ALA A 133 3.67 -19.83 39.17
C ALA A 133 2.32 -20.49 39.54
N ASP A 134 2.30 -21.31 40.60
CA ASP A 134 1.06 -21.95 41.09
C ASP A 134 0.08 -20.94 41.70
N ASP A 135 0.58 -19.80 42.20
CA ASP A 135 -0.24 -18.73 42.78
C ASP A 135 -0.72 -17.72 41.72
N ALA A 136 -0.36 -17.93 40.44
CA ALA A 136 -0.81 -17.09 39.33
C ALA A 136 -2.34 -17.12 39.14
N PHE A 137 -2.95 -18.26 39.49
CA PHE A 137 -4.35 -18.52 39.27
C PHE A 137 -5.00 -18.98 40.57
N GLU A 138 -5.90 -18.14 41.09
CA GLU A 138 -6.70 -18.47 42.26
C GLU A 138 -8.09 -18.97 41.87
N CYS A 139 -8.64 -19.86 42.70
CA CYS A 139 -10.03 -20.28 42.56
C CYS A 139 -10.97 -19.10 42.85
N VAL A 140 -12.09 -19.03 42.14
CA VAL A 140 -13.08 -17.96 42.26
C VAL A 140 -13.64 -17.84 43.69
N ASP A 141 -13.80 -18.96 44.39
CA ASP A 141 -14.27 -19.00 45.78
C ASP A 141 -13.60 -20.14 46.58
N VAL A 142 -13.75 -20.06 47.90
CA VAL A 142 -13.17 -21.03 48.86
C VAL A 142 -13.70 -22.45 48.62
N LEU A 143 -14.97 -22.58 48.21
CA LEU A 143 -15.56 -23.89 47.90
C LEU A 143 -14.96 -24.51 46.63
N SER A 144 -14.71 -23.72 45.58
CA SER A 144 -14.01 -24.22 44.38
C SER A 144 -12.58 -24.61 44.69
N LYS A 145 -11.87 -23.84 45.55
CA LYS A 145 -10.55 -24.22 46.05
C LYS A 145 -10.59 -25.57 46.76
N GLN A 146 -11.56 -25.77 47.65
CA GLN A 146 -11.72 -27.03 48.37
C GLN A 146 -12.01 -28.22 47.44
N VAL A 147 -12.80 -28.03 46.38
CA VAL A 147 -13.05 -29.07 45.37
C VAL A 147 -11.77 -29.38 44.58
N LEU A 148 -11.02 -28.36 44.18
CA LEU A 148 -9.75 -28.53 43.48
C LEU A 148 -8.75 -29.32 44.32
N GLU A 149 -8.52 -28.90 45.57
CA GLU A 149 -7.61 -29.59 46.50
C GLU A 149 -8.04 -31.03 46.76
N CYS A 150 -9.33 -31.29 47.03
CA CYS A 150 -9.82 -32.65 47.24
C CYS A 150 -9.65 -33.53 46.00
N THR A 151 -9.86 -32.97 44.80
CA THR A 151 -9.71 -33.72 43.54
C THR A 151 -8.24 -34.01 43.25
N ALA A 152 -7.36 -33.04 43.48
CA ALA A 152 -5.91 -33.22 43.35
C ALA A 152 -5.38 -34.28 44.32
N SER A 153 -5.81 -34.26 45.59
CA SER A 153 -5.44 -35.28 46.57
C SER A 153 -5.99 -36.67 46.21
N ASP A 154 -7.22 -36.77 45.69
CA ASP A 154 -7.80 -38.04 45.23
C ASP A 154 -6.94 -38.69 44.13
N LEU A 155 -6.55 -37.91 43.11
CA LEU A 155 -5.71 -38.38 42.01
C LEU A 155 -4.28 -38.71 42.47
N ALA A 156 -3.68 -37.88 43.32
CA ALA A 156 -2.36 -38.15 43.88
C ALA A 156 -2.32 -39.45 44.69
N ILE A 157 -3.43 -39.80 45.36
CA ILE A 157 -3.56 -41.08 46.05
C ILE A 157 -3.65 -42.25 45.05
N GLU A 158 -4.34 -42.10 43.92
CA GLU A 158 -4.36 -43.14 42.88
C GLU A 158 -2.95 -43.43 42.35
N ASP A 159 -2.16 -42.38 42.07
CA ASP A 159 -0.77 -42.50 41.63
C ASP A 159 0.12 -43.16 42.71
N ALA A 160 -0.10 -42.82 43.98
CA ALA A 160 0.62 -43.42 45.10
C ALA A 160 0.29 -44.92 45.26
N ILE A 161 -0.99 -45.30 45.17
CA ILE A 161 -1.41 -46.70 45.23
C ILE A 161 -0.83 -47.48 44.05
N TYR A 162 -0.88 -46.94 42.84
CA TYR A 162 -0.27 -47.55 41.66
C TYR A 162 1.24 -47.81 41.85
N SER A 163 1.95 -46.84 42.44
CA SER A 163 3.38 -46.98 42.74
C SER A 163 3.64 -48.05 43.81
N LEU A 164 2.77 -48.17 44.82
CA LEU A 164 2.84 -49.23 45.84
C LEU A 164 2.57 -50.61 45.26
N ASP A 165 1.61 -50.74 44.33
CA ASP A 165 1.31 -51.99 43.62
C ASP A 165 2.54 -52.49 42.86
N LYS A 166 3.24 -51.59 42.17
CA LYS A 166 4.48 -51.92 41.49
C LYS A 166 5.59 -52.31 42.46
N ALA A 167 5.77 -51.55 43.55
CA ALA A 167 6.80 -51.82 44.53
C ALA A 167 6.65 -53.19 45.21
N VAL A 168 5.42 -53.66 45.45
CA VAL A 168 5.19 -55.00 46.03
C VAL A 168 5.42 -56.11 45.01
N GLN A 169 5.05 -55.90 43.73
CA GLN A 169 5.34 -56.85 42.65
C GLN A 169 6.84 -57.03 42.42
N ASP A 170 7.60 -55.94 42.50
CA ASP A 170 9.06 -55.94 42.36
C ASP A 170 9.77 -56.45 43.63
N GLY A 171 9.03 -56.75 44.72
CA GLY A 171 9.57 -57.24 45.98
C GLY A 171 10.30 -56.18 46.83
N ALA A 172 10.20 -54.90 46.47
CA ALA A 172 10.84 -53.79 47.19
C ALA A 172 10.18 -53.52 48.55
N ILE A 173 8.90 -53.87 48.71
CA ILE A 173 8.16 -53.75 49.97
C ILE A 173 7.50 -55.08 50.37
N GLN A 174 7.35 -55.31 51.67
CA GLN A 174 6.65 -56.49 52.19
C GLN A 174 5.13 -56.35 51.98
N PHE A 175 4.46 -57.48 51.71
CA PHE A 175 3.01 -57.51 51.44
C PHE A 175 2.15 -56.92 52.56
N ASP A 176 2.51 -57.20 53.81
CA ASP A 176 1.81 -56.67 54.98
C ASP A 176 1.94 -55.13 55.10
N GLN A 177 3.10 -54.57 54.70
CA GLN A 177 3.29 -53.12 54.62
C GLN A 177 2.45 -52.48 53.50
N TYR A 178 2.37 -53.16 52.36
CA TYR A 178 1.53 -52.76 51.25
C TYR A 178 0.04 -52.68 51.67
N LEU A 179 -0.50 -53.73 52.29
CA LEU A 179 -1.91 -53.76 52.73
C LEU A 179 -2.24 -52.65 53.74
N ARG A 180 -1.33 -52.36 54.68
CA ARG A 180 -1.49 -51.24 55.60
C ARG A 180 -1.57 -49.90 54.89
N ASN A 181 -0.62 -49.64 53.99
CA ASN A 181 -0.53 -48.36 53.28
C ASN A 181 -1.72 -48.14 52.35
N VAL A 182 -2.10 -49.15 51.55
CA VAL A 182 -3.29 -49.07 50.69
C VAL A 182 -4.54 -48.80 51.52
N ARG A 183 -4.72 -49.50 52.64
CA ARG A 183 -5.89 -49.26 53.50
C ARG A 183 -5.95 -47.84 54.08
N LEU A 184 -4.80 -47.28 54.47
CA LEU A 184 -4.73 -45.90 54.97
C LEU A 184 -5.04 -44.89 53.85
N LEU A 185 -4.40 -45.04 52.70
CA LEU A 185 -4.59 -44.18 51.54
C LEU A 185 -6.03 -44.24 51.01
N SER A 186 -6.63 -45.44 50.87
CA SER A 186 -8.03 -45.58 50.45
C SER A 186 -9.02 -44.94 51.43
N ARG A 187 -8.72 -44.96 52.74
CA ARG A 187 -9.55 -44.26 53.73
C ARG A 187 -9.46 -42.75 53.54
N GLU A 188 -8.27 -42.22 53.34
CA GLU A 188 -8.06 -40.79 53.06
C GLU A 188 -8.75 -40.36 51.75
N GLN A 189 -8.59 -41.16 50.70
CA GLN A 189 -9.24 -41.00 49.40
C GLN A 189 -10.77 -40.90 49.53
N PHE A 190 -11.38 -41.77 50.34
CA PHE A 190 -12.82 -41.72 50.62
C PHE A 190 -13.24 -40.36 51.18
N PHE A 191 -12.47 -39.78 52.11
CA PHE A 191 -12.79 -38.47 52.68
C PHE A 191 -12.66 -37.35 51.66
N HIS A 192 -11.63 -37.37 50.79
CA HIS A 192 -11.50 -36.41 49.70
C HIS A 192 -12.69 -36.49 48.73
N ARG A 193 -13.06 -37.70 48.29
CA ARG A 193 -14.23 -37.92 47.41
C ARG A 193 -15.54 -37.47 48.04
N ALA A 194 -15.77 -37.84 49.31
CA ALA A 194 -16.98 -37.47 50.04
C ALA A 194 -17.08 -35.96 50.25
N THR A 195 -15.95 -35.31 50.58
CA THR A 195 -15.88 -33.85 50.76
C THR A 195 -16.18 -33.14 49.45
N ALA A 196 -15.51 -33.52 48.35
CA ALA A 196 -15.73 -32.92 47.04
C ALA A 196 -17.19 -33.09 46.57
N ALA A 197 -17.80 -34.26 46.79
CA ALA A 197 -19.21 -34.49 46.48
C ALA A 197 -20.15 -33.58 47.28
N LYS A 198 -19.91 -33.40 48.58
CA LYS A 198 -20.70 -32.50 49.44
C LYS A 198 -20.57 -31.05 49.03
N VAL A 199 -19.35 -30.58 48.73
CA VAL A 199 -19.12 -29.20 48.31
C VAL A 199 -19.82 -28.91 46.98
N ARG A 200 -19.69 -29.80 45.99
CA ARG A 200 -20.40 -29.66 44.71
C ARG A 200 -21.92 -29.61 44.88
N ALA A 201 -22.49 -30.44 45.76
CA ALA A 201 -23.92 -30.40 46.06
C ALA A 201 -24.34 -29.06 46.69
N SER A 202 -23.53 -28.53 47.61
CA SER A 202 -23.78 -27.22 48.23
C SER A 202 -23.69 -26.08 47.21
N GLN A 203 -22.69 -26.09 46.32
CA GLN A 203 -22.56 -25.09 45.25
C GLN A 203 -23.77 -25.12 44.31
N LEU A 204 -24.25 -26.30 43.91
CA LEU A 204 -25.44 -26.43 43.08
C LEU A 204 -26.69 -25.86 43.78
N GLN A 205 -26.89 -26.16 45.06
CA GLN A 205 -28.00 -25.62 45.84
C GLN A 205 -27.94 -24.09 45.93
N ALA A 206 -26.75 -23.52 46.16
CA ALA A 206 -26.57 -22.07 46.19
C ALA A 206 -26.86 -21.41 44.83
N GLN A 207 -26.45 -22.04 43.73
CA GLN A 207 -26.76 -21.56 42.37
C GLN A 207 -28.26 -21.57 42.09
N VAL A 208 -28.95 -22.67 42.45
CA VAL A 208 -30.41 -22.78 42.29
C VAL A 208 -31.14 -21.72 43.13
N ALA A 209 -30.73 -21.51 44.38
CA ALA A 209 -31.31 -20.48 45.25
C ALA A 209 -31.13 -19.06 44.66
N ASN A 210 -29.92 -18.75 44.16
CA ASN A 210 -29.63 -17.47 43.50
C ASN A 210 -30.44 -17.27 42.21
N MET A 211 -30.69 -18.33 41.44
CA MET A 211 -31.53 -18.25 40.24
C MET A 211 -33.00 -18.00 40.61
N ALA A 212 -33.52 -18.69 41.62
CA ALA A 212 -34.88 -18.50 42.11
C ALA A 212 -35.11 -17.08 42.64
N SER A 213 -34.16 -16.50 43.39
CA SER A 213 -34.27 -15.14 43.90
C SER A 213 -34.27 -14.08 42.79
N ARG A 214 -33.45 -14.27 41.74
CA ARG A 214 -33.43 -13.36 40.58
C ARG A 214 -34.76 -13.38 39.81
N ILE A 215 -35.34 -14.56 39.59
CA ILE A 215 -36.65 -14.67 38.91
C ILE A 215 -37.75 -13.99 39.73
N SER A 216 -37.73 -14.13 41.05
CA SER A 216 -38.70 -13.46 41.93
C SER A 216 -38.59 -11.94 41.92
N GLN A 217 -37.41 -11.36 41.65
CA GLN A 217 -37.21 -9.91 41.55
C GLN A 217 -37.84 -9.32 40.29
N TYR A 218 -37.84 -10.06 39.17
CA TYR A 218 -38.50 -9.63 37.93
C TYR A 218 -40.01 -9.86 37.93
N SER A 219 -40.54 -10.67 38.84
CA SER A 219 -41.99 -10.93 38.95
C SER A 219 -42.73 -9.90 39.83
N ASN A 220 -42.00 -9.05 40.58
CA ASN A 220 -42.56 -8.12 41.56
C ASN A 220 -42.31 -6.63 41.22
N GLY A 221 -41.90 -6.32 39.99
CA GLY A 221 -41.79 -4.95 39.44
C GLY A 221 -42.67 -4.80 38.21
#